data_AF-A0A1G2CRG3-F1
#
_entry.id   AF-A0A1G2CRG3-F1
#
_cell.length_a   1.000
_cell.length_b   1.000
_cell.length_c   1.000
_cell.angle_alpha   90.00
_cell.angle_beta   90.00
_cell.angle_gamma   90.00
#
_symmetry.space_group_name_H-M   'P 1'
#
loop_
_entity.id
_entity.type
_entity.pdbx_description
1 polymer ?
#
loop_
_entity_poly.entity_id
_entity_poly.type
_entity_poly.pdbx_seq_one_letter_code
_entity_poly.pdbx_strand_id
1 'polypeptide(L)'
;MERELKTSLNRTERAIEADSSFWKVTTVGVFTAFLAGVFAYFFFQFLTSDVGGGFWPFFSALIVFSLAFLLQNVLMRDFKVLSGFVFMDSLILSVFLLGKGSFYFILGGVTAVFIFLIIAAYRGFREMKGGLSIRFARVGKVVMISFMTAIAIFISFSYIGTASTGSVSFVSKNLLSNILLSSSSLMEKVYPGFSLEKTFSDNLEALAFNQEKMNPQLALLSPEQKTIMHREIVSAYENQIIGFFGKPINFRDKTVDTLYFIVSTKMSEAASQFGAAFYLISLIFIFILVKGVAPIVYWPVIIIGFFIYQLLLAFGFATVLLEMRSKEVVVLN
;
A
#
# COMPACT_ATOMS: atom_id res chain seq x y z
N MET A 1 -43.06 7.76 40.97
CA MET A 1 -42.60 8.78 40.01
C MET A 1 -41.21 9.34 40.38
N GLU A 2 -41.02 10.07 41.48
CA GLU A 2 -39.68 10.61 41.86
C GLU A 2 -38.60 9.54 42.12
N ARG A 3 -38.96 8.41 42.75
CA ARG A 3 -38.02 7.29 42.97
C ARG A 3 -37.59 6.62 41.67
N GLU A 4 -38.50 6.51 40.70
CA GLU A 4 -38.22 5.95 39.37
C GLU A 4 -37.39 6.90 38.51
N LEU A 5 -37.59 8.21 38.67
CA LEU A 5 -36.76 9.24 38.04
C LEU A 5 -35.33 9.24 38.60
N LYS A 6 -35.17 9.07 39.92
CA LYS A 6 -33.85 8.98 40.55
C LYS A 6 -33.12 7.68 40.22
N THR A 7 -33.81 6.55 40.03
CA THR A 7 -33.19 5.31 39.56
C THR A 7 -32.89 5.34 38.06
N SER A 8 -33.69 6.00 37.23
CA SER A 8 -33.36 6.18 35.81
C SER A 8 -32.19 7.16 35.61
N LEU A 9 -32.13 8.26 36.38
CA LEU A 9 -30.99 9.18 36.41
C LEU A 9 -29.71 8.50 36.90
N ASN A 10 -29.76 7.75 38.02
CA ASN A 10 -28.60 6.97 38.49
C ASN A 10 -28.15 5.89 37.50
N ARG A 11 -29.08 5.28 36.76
CA ARG A 11 -28.73 4.30 35.71
C ARG A 11 -28.09 4.98 34.51
N THR A 12 -28.57 6.17 34.13
CA THR A 12 -27.98 6.97 33.06
C THR A 12 -26.61 7.52 33.47
N GLU A 13 -26.45 8.01 34.69
CA GLU A 13 -25.15 8.45 35.25
C GLU A 13 -24.17 7.28 35.37
N ARG A 14 -24.57 6.12 35.89
CA ARG A 14 -23.70 4.92 35.91
C ARG A 14 -23.40 4.39 34.50
N ALA A 15 -24.33 4.54 33.55
CA ALA A 15 -24.08 4.21 32.16
C ALA A 15 -23.12 5.20 31.49
N ILE A 16 -23.16 6.49 31.86
CA ILE A 16 -22.22 7.54 31.43
C ILE A 16 -20.84 7.36 32.10
N GLU A 17 -20.77 6.94 33.37
CA GLU A 17 -19.52 6.57 34.02
C GLU A 17 -18.93 5.28 33.42
N ALA A 18 -19.77 4.30 33.08
CA ALA A 18 -19.37 3.09 32.34
C ALA A 18 -19.00 3.38 30.87
N ASP A 19 -19.54 4.47 30.27
CA ASP A 19 -19.18 5.04 28.95
C ASP A 19 -17.72 5.55 28.93
N SER A 20 -17.09 5.66 30.11
CA SER A 20 -15.73 6.15 30.31
C SER A 20 -14.78 5.11 30.92
N SER A 21 -15.02 3.80 30.72
CA SER A 21 -14.04 2.82 31.19
C SER A 21 -12.71 3.07 30.45
N PHE A 22 -11.82 3.82 31.10
CA PHE A 22 -10.52 4.22 30.61
C PHE A 22 -9.76 3.01 30.05
N TRP A 23 -9.96 1.85 30.68
CA TRP A 23 -9.45 0.56 30.25
C TRP A 23 -9.92 0.12 28.88
N LYS A 24 -11.22 0.15 28.55
CA LYS A 24 -11.70 -0.24 27.21
C LYS A 24 -11.13 0.68 26.13
N VAL A 25 -11.15 1.99 26.36
CA VAL A 25 -10.61 2.99 25.42
C VAL A 25 -9.11 2.78 25.23
N THR A 26 -8.37 2.63 26.32
CA THR A 26 -6.93 2.40 26.29
C THR A 26 -6.60 1.07 25.61
N THR A 27 -7.34 0.00 25.86
CA THR A 27 -7.15 -1.30 25.19
C THR A 27 -7.31 -1.19 23.68
N VAL A 28 -8.37 -0.52 23.20
CA VAL A 28 -8.59 -0.31 21.76
C VAL A 28 -7.45 0.50 21.15
N GLY A 29 -7.01 1.56 21.84
CA GLY A 29 -5.92 2.42 21.38
C GLY A 29 -4.57 1.72 21.32
N VAL A 30 -4.18 1.03 22.41
CA VAL A 30 -2.93 0.26 22.49
C VAL A 30 -2.93 -0.89 21.49
N PHE A 31 -4.07 -1.57 21.29
CA PHE A 31 -4.20 -2.65 20.32
C PHE A 31 -4.05 -2.14 18.88
N THR A 32 -4.65 -0.98 18.55
CA THR A 32 -4.50 -0.35 17.23
C THR A 32 -3.06 0.07 16.98
N ALA A 33 -2.40 0.66 17.97
CA ALA A 33 -1.00 1.03 17.93
C ALA A 33 -0.07 -0.18 17.76
N PHE A 34 -0.34 -1.28 18.46
CA PHE A 34 0.37 -2.55 18.24
C PHE A 34 0.22 -3.02 16.78
N LEU A 35 -0.99 -2.99 16.23
CA LEU A 35 -1.25 -3.36 14.84
C LEU A 35 -0.62 -2.40 13.83
N ALA A 36 -0.47 -1.11 14.15
CA ALA A 36 0.33 -0.17 13.37
C ALA A 36 1.79 -0.62 13.30
N GLY A 37 2.34 -1.11 14.42
CA GLY A 37 3.69 -1.68 14.48
C GLY A 37 3.84 -2.96 13.66
N VAL A 38 2.86 -3.86 13.75
CA VAL A 38 2.81 -5.08 12.92
C VAL A 38 2.77 -4.73 11.42
N PHE A 39 1.95 -3.76 11.03
CA PHE A 39 1.91 -3.25 9.66
C PHE A 39 3.25 -2.66 9.22
N ALA A 40 3.87 -1.81 10.05
CA ALA A 40 5.16 -1.20 9.75
C ALA A 40 6.28 -2.24 9.60
N TYR A 41 6.28 -3.28 10.45
CA TYR A 41 7.22 -4.39 10.36
C TYR A 41 7.09 -5.16 9.04
N PHE A 42 5.87 -5.59 8.69
CA PHE A 42 5.67 -6.33 7.43
C PHE A 42 5.86 -5.47 6.19
N PHE A 43 5.56 -4.17 6.28
CA PHE A 43 5.90 -3.23 5.22
C PHE A 43 7.42 -3.11 5.03
N PHE A 44 8.19 -3.00 6.12
CA PHE A 44 9.64 -2.97 6.05
C PHE A 44 10.21 -4.28 5.46
N GLN A 45 9.68 -5.44 5.87
CA GLN A 45 10.04 -6.73 5.29
C GLN A 45 9.71 -6.79 3.80
N PHE A 46 8.55 -6.27 3.39
CA PHE A 46 8.19 -6.17 1.97
C PHE A 46 9.16 -5.30 1.17
N LEU A 47 9.69 -4.22 1.75
CA LEU A 47 10.68 -3.36 1.10
C LEU A 47 12.06 -4.01 0.97
N THR A 48 12.48 -4.80 1.97
CA THR A 48 13.86 -5.28 2.11
C THR A 48 14.07 -6.75 1.74
N SER A 49 13.00 -7.55 1.68
CA SER A 49 13.11 -8.98 1.37
C SER A 49 13.25 -9.23 -0.13
N ASP A 50 14.38 -9.85 -0.51
CA ASP A 50 14.62 -10.42 -1.84
C ASP A 50 13.83 -11.70 -2.10
N VAL A 51 13.06 -12.21 -1.14
CA VAL A 51 12.14 -13.34 -1.33
C VAL A 51 10.70 -12.82 -1.37
N GLY A 52 9.96 -13.14 -2.43
CA GLY A 52 8.59 -12.68 -2.71
C GLY A 52 7.51 -13.03 -1.66
N GLY A 53 7.90 -13.55 -0.50
CA GLY A 53 7.02 -13.89 0.62
C GLY A 53 6.51 -12.70 1.45
N GLY A 54 7.01 -11.48 1.22
CA GLY A 54 6.63 -10.29 2.00
C GLY A 54 5.27 -9.66 1.62
N PHE A 55 4.77 -9.90 0.40
CA PHE A 55 3.58 -9.20 -0.11
C PHE A 55 2.29 -9.57 0.64
N TRP A 56 2.00 -10.87 0.79
CA TRP A 56 0.78 -11.34 1.43
C TRP A 56 0.70 -10.96 2.92
N PRO A 57 1.78 -11.14 3.72
CA PRO A 57 1.80 -10.66 5.11
C PRO A 57 1.60 -9.14 5.19
N PHE A 58 2.27 -8.35 4.35
CA PHE A 58 2.08 -6.90 4.28
C PHE A 58 0.61 -6.52 4.00
N PHE A 59 0.01 -7.12 2.97
CA PHE A 59 -1.36 -6.83 2.59
C PHE A 59 -2.35 -7.24 3.69
N SER A 60 -2.12 -8.38 4.36
CA SER A 60 -2.94 -8.81 5.50
C SER A 60 -2.84 -7.84 6.68
N ALA A 61 -1.63 -7.38 7.01
CA ALA A 61 -1.41 -6.43 8.08
C ALA A 61 -2.06 -5.07 7.78
N LEU A 62 -2.07 -4.64 6.50
CA LEU A 62 -2.80 -3.45 6.06
C LEU A 62 -4.30 -3.56 6.36
N ILE A 63 -4.93 -4.70 6.02
CA ILE A 63 -6.37 -4.92 6.27
C ILE A 63 -6.66 -4.90 7.77
N VAL A 64 -5.87 -5.63 8.57
CA VAL A 64 -6.08 -5.75 10.02
C VAL A 64 -5.88 -4.40 10.71
N PHE A 65 -4.83 -3.64 10.35
CA PHE A 65 -4.62 -2.30 10.87
C PHE A 65 -5.74 -1.34 10.45
N SER A 66 -6.19 -1.42 9.20
CA SER A 66 -7.32 -0.62 8.70
C SER A 66 -8.61 -0.87 9.50
N LEU A 67 -8.90 -2.14 9.82
CA LEU A 67 -10.05 -2.53 10.65
C LEU A 67 -9.93 -1.97 12.06
N ALA A 68 -8.76 -2.13 12.70
CA ALA A 68 -8.51 -1.62 14.04
C ALA A 68 -8.64 -0.10 14.10
N PHE A 69 -8.04 0.63 13.15
CA PHE A 69 -8.15 2.08 13.05
C PHE A 69 -9.61 2.53 12.84
N LEU A 70 -10.37 1.84 11.99
CA LEU A 70 -11.79 2.14 11.80
C LEU A 70 -12.58 1.96 13.11
N LEU A 71 -12.35 0.86 13.83
CA LEU A 71 -13.02 0.59 15.10
C LEU A 71 -12.59 1.58 16.19
N GLN A 72 -11.31 1.94 16.27
CA GLN A 72 -10.81 3.00 17.15
C GLN A 72 -11.59 4.31 16.94
N ASN A 73 -11.81 4.70 15.68
CA ASN A 73 -12.53 5.92 15.34
C ASN A 73 -14.02 5.87 15.68
N VAL A 74 -14.64 4.69 15.62
CA VAL A 74 -16.08 4.51 15.93
C VAL A 74 -16.32 4.34 17.43
N LEU A 75 -15.39 3.71 18.15
CA LEU A 75 -15.55 3.40 19.57
C LEU A 75 -15.08 4.53 20.50
N MET A 76 -14.12 5.35 20.08
CA MET A 76 -13.62 6.45 20.91
C MET A 76 -14.45 7.72 20.75
N ARG A 77 -15.16 8.10 21.82
CA ARG A 77 -16.03 9.28 21.85
C ARG A 77 -15.28 10.60 22.10
N ASP A 78 -14.10 10.56 22.69
CA ASP A 78 -13.32 11.77 22.99
C ASP A 78 -12.25 12.04 21.94
N PHE A 79 -12.41 13.15 21.20
CA PHE A 79 -11.47 13.52 20.14
C PHE A 79 -10.05 13.75 20.68
N LYS A 80 -9.89 14.27 21.90
CA LYS A 80 -8.56 14.47 22.50
C LYS A 80 -7.82 13.14 22.72
N VAL A 81 -8.52 12.14 23.25
CA VAL A 81 -7.96 10.81 23.49
C VAL A 81 -7.68 10.10 22.16
N LEU A 82 -8.63 10.16 21.22
CA LEU A 82 -8.46 9.64 19.86
C LEU A 82 -7.25 10.27 19.15
N SER A 83 -7.07 11.59 19.27
CA SER A 83 -5.94 12.32 18.68
C SER A 83 -4.60 11.85 19.27
N GLY A 84 -4.55 11.58 20.57
CA GLY A 84 -3.37 11.04 21.24
C GLY A 84 -2.97 9.66 20.71
N PHE A 85 -3.94 8.76 20.52
CA PHE A 85 -3.68 7.46 19.90
C PHE A 85 -3.29 7.57 18.43
N VAL A 86 -3.93 8.44 17.65
CA VAL A 86 -3.55 8.72 16.26
C VAL A 86 -2.10 9.22 16.16
N PHE A 87 -1.68 10.07 17.09
CA PHE A 87 -0.28 10.52 17.17
C PHE A 87 0.66 9.34 17.44
N MET A 88 0.32 8.48 18.40
CA MET A 88 1.10 7.27 18.71
C MET A 88 1.17 6.30 17.52
N ASP A 89 0.04 6.06 16.83
CA ASP A 89 -0.03 5.25 15.61
C ASP A 89 0.96 5.78 14.56
N SER A 90 0.96 7.11 14.33
CA SER A 90 1.86 7.74 13.36
C SER A 90 3.35 7.61 13.70
N LEU A 91 3.70 7.67 14.99
CA LEU A 91 5.08 7.46 15.44
C LEU A 91 5.50 5.99 15.26
N ILE A 92 4.65 5.05 15.66
CA ILE A 92 4.94 3.62 15.57
C ILE A 92 5.14 3.17 14.12
N LEU A 93 4.37 3.73 13.18
CA LEU A 93 4.56 3.48 11.75
C LEU A 93 5.99 3.74 11.26
N SER A 94 6.71 4.66 11.91
CA SER A 94 8.06 5.07 11.49
C SER A 94 9.19 4.24 12.10
N VAL A 95 8.93 3.48 13.17
CA VAL A 95 9.98 2.87 14.02
C VAL A 95 10.92 1.97 13.22
N PHE A 96 10.40 1.15 12.31
CA PHE A 96 11.20 0.23 11.50
C PHE A 96 11.97 0.88 10.35
N LEU A 97 11.69 2.16 10.04
CA LEU A 97 12.35 2.90 8.97
C LEU A 97 13.52 3.75 9.48
N LEU A 98 13.59 3.97 10.80
CA LEU A 98 14.65 4.75 11.44
C LEU A 98 16.02 4.12 11.16
N GLY A 99 16.95 4.92 10.63
CA GLY A 99 18.31 4.49 10.27
C GLY A 99 18.44 3.76 8.93
N LYS A 100 17.34 3.50 8.21
CA LYS A 100 17.36 2.85 6.89
C LYS A 100 16.89 3.75 5.75
N GLY A 101 16.21 4.85 6.04
CA GLY A 101 15.80 5.83 5.04
C GLY A 101 16.31 7.22 5.36
N SER A 102 16.23 8.11 4.36
CA SER A 102 16.58 9.51 4.51
C SER A 102 15.72 10.18 5.59
N PHE A 103 16.38 10.84 6.54
CA PHE A 103 15.73 11.50 7.68
C PHE A 103 14.62 12.46 7.24
N TYR A 104 14.87 13.27 6.20
CA TYR A 104 13.90 14.25 5.70
C TYR A 104 12.64 13.60 5.12
N PHE A 105 12.80 12.48 4.39
CA PHE A 105 11.66 11.75 3.82
C PHE A 105 10.85 11.04 4.91
N ILE A 106 11.51 10.48 5.93
CA ILE A 106 10.82 9.85 7.06
C ILE A 106 10.08 10.91 7.87
N LEU A 107 10.73 12.01 8.25
CA LEU A 107 10.11 13.08 9.02
C LEU A 107 8.93 13.73 8.27
N GLY A 108 9.12 14.04 6.99
CA GLY A 108 8.07 14.59 6.13
C GLY A 108 6.91 13.60 5.96
N GLY A 109 7.22 12.31 5.76
CA GLY A 109 6.24 11.24 5.65
C GLY A 109 5.41 11.07 6.93
N VAL A 110 6.05 10.96 8.10
CA VAL A 110 5.37 10.82 9.40
C VAL A 110 4.48 12.02 9.68
N THR A 111 4.98 13.23 9.43
CA THR A 111 4.19 14.46 9.64
C THR A 111 2.96 14.48 8.73
N ALA A 112 3.13 14.17 7.44
CA ALA A 112 2.02 14.11 6.50
C ALA A 112 1.01 13.01 6.86
N VAL A 113 1.49 11.82 7.26
CA VAL A 113 0.65 10.72 7.73
C VAL A 113 -0.16 11.14 8.95
N PHE A 114 0.47 11.75 9.95
CA PHE A 114 -0.23 12.26 11.13
C PHE A 114 -1.33 13.25 10.75
N ILE A 115 -1.05 14.21 9.86
CA ILE A 115 -2.04 15.18 9.37
C ILE A 115 -3.24 14.49 8.71
N PHE A 116 -3.01 13.48 7.86
CA PHE A 116 -4.12 12.79 7.19
C PHE A 116 -4.89 11.83 8.11
N LEU A 117 -4.21 11.19 9.07
CA LEU A 117 -4.88 10.38 10.09
C LEU A 117 -5.72 11.23 11.05
N ILE A 118 -5.23 12.41 11.46
CA ILE A 118 -6.02 13.31 12.30
C ILE A 118 -7.20 13.90 11.53
N ILE A 119 -7.06 14.17 10.23
CA ILE A 119 -8.18 14.55 9.36
C ILE A 119 -9.20 13.40 9.27
N ALA A 120 -8.75 12.14 9.15
CA ALA A 120 -9.62 10.98 9.16
C ALA A 120 -10.44 10.91 10.46
N ALA A 121 -9.75 11.08 11.59
CA ALA A 121 -10.36 11.08 12.92
C ALA A 121 -11.35 12.22 13.13
N TYR A 122 -10.97 13.43 12.73
CA TYR A 122 -11.83 14.59 12.85
C TYR A 122 -13.10 14.46 12.02
N ARG A 123 -12.98 13.98 10.77
CA ARG A 123 -14.14 13.79 9.90
C ARG A 123 -15.06 12.67 10.39
N GLY A 124 -14.50 11.56 10.89
CA GLY A 124 -15.29 10.49 11.52
C GLY A 124 -16.06 10.98 12.74
N PHE A 125 -15.36 11.71 13.62
CA PHE A 125 -15.95 12.31 14.81
C PHE A 125 -17.09 13.29 14.51
N ARG A 126 -16.93 14.17 13.50
CA ARG A 126 -17.98 15.09 13.08
C ARG A 126 -19.21 14.37 12.53
N GLU A 127 -19.00 13.31 11.74
CA GLU A 127 -20.12 12.55 11.17
C GLU A 127 -20.90 11.81 12.27
N MET A 128 -20.22 11.29 13.30
CA MET A 128 -20.86 10.68 14.45
C MET A 128 -21.64 11.70 15.30
N LYS A 129 -21.06 12.88 15.56
CA LYS A 129 -21.72 13.94 16.35
C LYS A 129 -22.86 14.66 15.61
N GLY A 130 -22.84 14.65 14.28
CA GLY A 130 -23.82 15.35 13.46
C GLY A 130 -25.10 14.55 13.19
N GLY A 131 -25.13 13.25 13.51
CA GLY A 131 -26.27 12.36 13.25
C GLY A 131 -27.09 12.03 14.51
N LEU A 132 -28.39 11.84 14.35
CA LEU A 132 -29.28 11.28 15.38
C LEU A 132 -29.03 9.78 15.62
N SER A 133 -28.31 9.11 14.70
CA SER A 133 -27.92 7.72 14.79
C SER A 133 -26.55 7.48 14.15
N ILE A 134 -25.80 6.51 14.69
CA ILE A 134 -24.48 6.14 14.16
C ILE A 134 -24.67 5.36 12.86
N ARG A 135 -24.48 6.04 11.72
CA ARG A 135 -24.47 5.41 10.39
C ARG A 135 -23.08 4.86 10.07
N PHE A 136 -22.78 3.66 10.58
CA PHE A 136 -21.45 3.03 10.49
C PHE A 136 -20.82 3.09 9.09
N ALA A 137 -21.56 2.70 8.04
CA ALA A 137 -21.03 2.71 6.68
C ALA A 137 -20.63 4.11 6.19
N ARG A 138 -21.33 5.15 6.63
CA ARG A 138 -21.02 6.54 6.27
C ARG A 138 -19.79 7.05 7.01
N VAL A 139 -19.73 6.82 8.32
CA VAL A 139 -18.56 7.14 9.15
C VAL A 139 -17.34 6.41 8.60
N GLY A 140 -17.48 5.09 8.35
CA GLY A 140 -16.42 4.26 7.79
C GLY A 140 -15.93 4.74 6.43
N LYS A 141 -16.82 5.10 5.50
CA LYS A 141 -16.41 5.65 4.21
C LYS A 141 -15.56 6.91 4.37
N VAL A 142 -15.98 7.85 5.23
CA VAL A 142 -15.29 9.13 5.42
C VAL A 142 -13.93 8.97 6.11
N VAL A 143 -13.86 8.12 7.14
CA VAL A 143 -12.62 7.77 7.84
C VAL A 143 -11.66 7.06 6.89
N MET A 144 -12.13 6.01 6.20
CA MET A 144 -11.29 5.17 5.36
C MET A 144 -10.73 5.88 4.13
N ILE A 145 -11.48 6.79 3.50
CA ILE A 145 -10.95 7.59 2.38
C ILE A 145 -9.72 8.39 2.82
N SER A 146 -9.77 8.98 4.01
CA SER A 146 -8.70 9.83 4.56
C SER A 146 -7.55 8.98 5.10
N PHE A 147 -7.85 7.89 5.80
CA PHE A 147 -6.87 6.90 6.25
C PHE A 147 -6.07 6.31 5.09
N MET A 148 -6.74 5.90 4.00
CA MET A 148 -6.05 5.36 2.83
C MET A 148 -5.18 6.41 2.11
N THR A 149 -5.51 7.69 2.23
CA THR A 149 -4.59 8.76 1.79
C THR A 149 -3.35 8.80 2.66
N ALA A 150 -3.50 8.71 3.99
CA ALA A 150 -2.37 8.66 4.91
C ALA A 150 -1.47 7.46 4.63
N ILE A 151 -2.03 6.26 4.44
CA ILE A 151 -1.27 5.05 4.09
C ILE A 151 -0.58 5.18 2.73
N ALA A 152 -1.25 5.77 1.73
CA ALA A 152 -0.63 6.01 0.43
C ALA A 152 0.58 6.94 0.54
N ILE A 153 0.48 8.01 1.33
CA ILE A 153 1.59 8.92 1.64
C ILE A 153 2.70 8.18 2.40
N PHE A 154 2.34 7.40 3.42
CA PHE A 154 3.32 6.62 4.19
C PHE A 154 4.15 5.72 3.28
N ILE A 155 3.49 4.93 2.43
CA ILE A 155 4.15 3.98 1.52
C ILE A 155 5.04 4.72 0.52
N SER A 156 4.55 5.79 -0.11
CA SER A 156 5.34 6.51 -1.13
C SER A 156 6.54 7.24 -0.53
N PHE A 157 6.38 7.93 0.61
CA PHE A 157 7.50 8.59 1.29
C PHE A 157 8.53 7.57 1.82
N SER A 158 8.07 6.46 2.39
CA SER A 158 8.97 5.44 2.95
C SER A 158 9.74 4.69 1.86
N TYR A 159 9.08 4.37 0.74
CA TYR A 159 9.72 3.74 -0.41
C TYR A 159 10.81 4.65 -1.00
N ILE A 160 10.49 5.92 -1.26
CA ILE A 160 11.47 6.87 -1.80
C ILE A 160 12.56 7.21 -0.78
N GLY A 161 12.21 7.32 0.49
CA GLY A 161 13.15 7.58 1.58
C GLY A 161 14.19 6.46 1.72
N THR A 162 13.79 5.21 1.58
CA THR A 162 14.71 4.05 1.63
C THR A 162 15.48 3.87 0.32
N ALA A 163 14.83 4.07 -0.83
CA ALA A 163 15.48 3.98 -2.14
C ALA A 163 16.56 5.06 -2.35
N SER A 164 16.31 6.30 -1.92
CA SER A 164 17.28 7.41 -2.03
C SER A 164 18.57 7.20 -1.23
N THR A 165 18.51 6.38 -0.17
CA THR A 165 19.69 6.01 0.63
C THR A 165 20.42 4.76 0.13
N GLY A 166 19.91 4.09 -0.91
CA GLY A 166 20.47 2.84 -1.43
C GLY A 166 20.15 1.60 -0.58
N SER A 167 19.41 1.73 0.51
CA SER A 167 18.95 0.62 1.35
C SER A 167 18.00 -0.34 0.63
N VAL A 168 17.31 0.16 -0.39
CA VAL A 168 16.37 -0.59 -1.23
C VAL A 168 16.61 -0.16 -2.68
N SER A 169 16.56 -1.10 -3.64
CA SER A 169 16.64 -0.75 -5.06
C SER A 169 15.39 0.01 -5.51
N PHE A 170 15.53 0.98 -6.44
CA PHE A 170 14.41 1.74 -7.00
C PHE A 170 13.30 0.87 -7.61
N VAL A 171 13.66 -0.32 -8.08
CA VAL A 171 12.73 -1.35 -8.52
C VAL A 171 13.04 -2.61 -7.73
N SER A 172 12.03 -3.14 -7.05
CA SER A 172 12.14 -4.45 -6.39
C SER A 172 12.24 -5.54 -7.46
N LYS A 173 13.29 -6.37 -7.37
CA LYS A 173 13.48 -7.51 -8.26
C LYS A 173 12.30 -8.45 -8.22
N ASN A 174 11.74 -8.69 -7.04
CA ASN A 174 10.58 -9.56 -6.86
C ASN A 174 9.31 -9.01 -7.50
N LEU A 175 9.02 -7.72 -7.29
CA LEU A 175 7.83 -7.12 -7.90
C LEU A 175 7.93 -7.18 -9.43
N LEU A 176 9.09 -6.81 -9.98
CA LEU A 176 9.31 -6.89 -11.42
C LEU A 176 9.20 -8.33 -11.92
N SER A 177 9.86 -9.28 -11.25
CA SER A 177 9.83 -10.70 -11.62
C SER A 177 8.40 -11.25 -11.60
N ASN A 178 7.62 -10.95 -10.55
CA ASN A 178 6.24 -11.42 -10.45
C ASN A 178 5.33 -10.81 -11.52
N ILE A 179 5.49 -9.53 -11.83
CA ILE A 179 4.73 -8.86 -12.91
C ILE A 179 5.09 -9.48 -14.25
N LEU A 180 6.39 -9.62 -14.54
CA LEU A 180 6.88 -10.20 -15.79
C LEU A 180 6.41 -11.65 -15.91
N LEU A 181 6.63 -12.51 -14.91
CA LEU A 181 6.23 -13.90 -14.93
C LEU A 181 4.71 -14.07 -15.05
N SER A 182 3.91 -13.20 -14.44
CA SER A 182 2.45 -13.22 -14.63
C SER A 182 2.04 -12.92 -16.07
N SER A 183 2.86 -12.16 -16.80
CA SER A 183 2.66 -11.85 -18.23
C SER A 183 3.29 -12.88 -19.18
N SER A 184 4.02 -13.89 -18.67
CA SER A 184 4.73 -14.87 -19.51
C SER A 184 3.81 -15.58 -20.49
N SER A 185 2.64 -16.02 -20.02
CA SER A 185 1.64 -16.72 -20.84
C SER A 185 1.06 -15.86 -21.95
N LEU A 186 0.97 -14.54 -21.76
CA LEU A 186 0.54 -13.61 -22.79
C LEU A 186 1.66 -13.39 -23.81
N MET A 187 2.90 -13.24 -23.33
CA MET A 187 4.07 -13.09 -24.19
C MET A 187 4.29 -14.33 -25.08
N GLU A 188 4.14 -15.54 -24.54
CA GLU A 188 4.26 -16.77 -25.31
C GLU A 188 3.19 -16.89 -26.41
N LYS A 189 1.96 -16.40 -26.16
CA LYS A 189 0.89 -16.38 -27.18
C LYS A 189 1.19 -15.42 -28.33
N VAL A 190 1.80 -14.27 -28.04
CA VAL A 190 2.16 -13.27 -29.06
C VAL A 190 3.45 -13.67 -29.78
N TYR A 191 4.41 -14.23 -29.04
CA TYR A 191 5.72 -14.67 -29.52
C TYR A 191 5.98 -16.13 -29.11
N PRO A 192 5.60 -17.11 -29.97
CA PRO A 192 5.74 -18.53 -29.64
C PRO A 192 7.17 -18.92 -29.28
N GLY A 193 7.35 -19.63 -28.17
CA GLY A 193 8.68 -20.09 -27.71
C GLY A 193 9.45 -19.09 -26.84
N PHE A 194 8.95 -17.85 -26.71
CA PHE A 194 9.44 -16.86 -25.74
C PHE A 194 9.08 -17.31 -24.32
N SER A 195 10.08 -17.41 -23.43
CA SER A 195 9.89 -17.68 -22.01
C SER A 195 10.85 -16.86 -21.16
N LEU A 196 10.29 -16.18 -20.16
CA LEU A 196 11.03 -15.36 -19.20
C LEU A 196 12.01 -16.17 -18.34
N GLU A 197 11.82 -17.48 -18.25
CA GLU A 197 12.65 -18.40 -17.47
C GLU A 197 13.91 -18.84 -18.24
N LYS A 198 13.89 -18.73 -19.58
CA LYS A 198 15.03 -19.01 -20.45
C LYS A 198 16.03 -17.85 -20.46
N THR A 199 17.22 -18.11 -20.98
CA THR A 199 18.22 -17.05 -21.18
C THR A 199 17.69 -16.03 -22.18
N PHE A 200 18.17 -14.79 -22.07
CA PHE A 200 17.77 -13.74 -22.99
C PHE A 200 18.12 -14.11 -24.44
N SER A 201 19.28 -14.74 -24.66
CA SER A 201 19.72 -15.28 -25.95
C SER A 201 18.76 -16.32 -26.53
N ASP A 202 18.29 -17.29 -25.72
CA ASP A 202 17.36 -18.32 -26.20
C ASP A 202 16.04 -17.71 -26.71
N ASN A 203 15.61 -16.61 -26.09
CA ASN A 203 14.42 -15.88 -26.52
C ASN A 203 14.65 -15.12 -27.83
N LEU A 204 15.83 -14.54 -28.03
CA LEU A 204 16.20 -13.93 -29.31
C LEU A 204 16.25 -14.99 -30.42
N GLU A 205 16.75 -16.18 -30.12
CA GLU A 205 16.78 -17.30 -31.05
C GLU A 205 15.36 -17.75 -31.41
N ALA A 206 14.46 -17.90 -30.44
CA ALA A 206 13.05 -18.22 -30.69
C ALA A 206 12.36 -17.16 -31.58
N LEU A 207 12.68 -15.87 -31.39
CA LEU A 207 12.18 -14.79 -32.25
C LEU A 207 12.73 -14.89 -33.68
N ALA A 208 14.02 -15.22 -33.84
CA ALA A 208 14.63 -15.45 -35.15
C ALA A 208 13.97 -16.63 -35.90
N PHE A 209 13.73 -17.75 -35.20
CA PHE A 209 13.00 -18.90 -35.76
C PHE A 209 11.57 -18.56 -36.18
N ASN A 210 10.88 -17.70 -35.43
CA ASN A 210 9.53 -17.28 -35.79
C ASN A 210 9.52 -16.35 -37.02
N GLN A 211 10.56 -15.53 -37.21
CA GLN A 211 10.70 -14.75 -38.44
C GLN A 211 10.96 -15.62 -39.67
N GLU A 212 11.72 -16.71 -39.51
CA GLU A 212 11.89 -17.71 -40.57
C GLU A 212 10.53 -18.28 -41.01
N LYS A 213 9.68 -18.68 -40.06
CA LYS A 213 8.33 -19.22 -40.37
C LYS A 213 7.41 -18.22 -41.04
N MET A 214 7.55 -16.93 -40.73
CA MET A 214 6.72 -15.87 -41.31
C MET A 214 7.22 -15.40 -42.68
N ASN A 215 8.42 -15.80 -43.12
CA ASN A 215 9.00 -15.33 -44.37
C ASN A 215 9.30 -16.51 -45.33
N PRO A 216 8.48 -16.72 -46.37
CA PRO A 216 8.60 -17.87 -47.28
C PRO A 216 9.95 -18.00 -47.98
N GLN A 217 10.67 -16.87 -48.14
CA GLN A 217 12.00 -16.84 -48.75
C GLN A 217 13.09 -17.43 -47.84
N LEU A 218 12.92 -17.32 -46.52
CA LEU A 218 13.85 -17.87 -45.52
C LEU A 218 13.70 -19.38 -45.35
N ALA A 219 12.51 -19.90 -45.61
CA ALA A 219 12.23 -21.34 -45.54
C ALA A 219 13.04 -22.16 -46.58
N LEU A 220 13.45 -21.54 -47.69
CA LEU A 220 14.16 -22.15 -48.83
C LEU A 220 15.68 -22.30 -48.65
N LEU A 221 16.24 -21.74 -47.57
CA LEU A 221 17.69 -21.81 -47.29
C LEU A 221 18.15 -23.23 -46.91
N SER A 222 19.42 -23.56 -47.19
CA SER A 222 20.00 -24.82 -46.72
C SER A 222 20.14 -24.83 -45.18
N PRO A 223 20.19 -26.01 -44.51
CA PRO A 223 20.31 -26.09 -43.05
C PRO A 223 21.53 -25.34 -42.50
N GLU A 224 22.66 -25.36 -43.21
CA GLU A 224 23.87 -24.63 -42.85
C GLU A 224 23.68 -23.12 -42.98
N GLN A 225 23.04 -22.66 -44.07
CA GLN A 225 22.72 -21.25 -44.28
C GLN A 225 21.75 -20.72 -43.22
N LYS A 226 20.76 -21.52 -42.79
CA LYS A 226 19.84 -21.18 -41.71
C LYS A 226 20.56 -21.00 -40.38
N THR A 227 21.52 -21.86 -40.07
CA THR A 227 22.28 -21.79 -38.82
C THR A 227 23.16 -20.53 -38.75
N ILE A 228 23.81 -20.19 -39.86
CA ILE A 228 24.63 -18.96 -39.96
C ILE A 228 23.73 -17.73 -39.86
N MET A 229 22.63 -17.70 -40.61
CA MET A 229 21.66 -16.61 -40.58
C MET A 229 21.05 -16.39 -39.19
N HIS A 230 20.65 -17.46 -38.48
CA HIS A 230 20.12 -17.32 -37.12
C HIS A 230 21.14 -16.71 -36.17
N ARG A 231 22.41 -17.12 -36.26
CA ARG A 231 23.48 -16.52 -35.46
C ARG A 231 23.68 -15.04 -35.79
N GLU A 232 23.62 -14.66 -37.06
CA GLU A 232 23.72 -13.27 -37.50
C GLU A 232 22.53 -12.43 -37.03
N ILE A 233 21.30 -12.95 -37.12
CA ILE A 233 20.09 -12.28 -36.62
C ILE A 233 20.15 -12.08 -35.10
N VAL A 234 20.53 -13.12 -34.34
CA VAL A 234 20.67 -13.01 -32.89
C VAL A 234 21.75 -11.99 -32.54
N SER A 235 22.92 -12.03 -33.20
CA SER A 235 23.98 -11.03 -32.96
C SER A 235 23.56 -9.61 -33.35
N ALA A 236 22.78 -9.44 -34.42
CA ALA A 236 22.22 -8.15 -34.80
C ALA A 236 21.25 -7.62 -33.72
N TYR A 237 20.41 -8.47 -33.15
CA TYR A 237 19.56 -8.10 -32.02
C TYR A 237 20.35 -7.73 -30.78
N GLU A 238 21.35 -8.53 -30.40
CA GLU A 238 22.23 -8.24 -29.27
C GLU A 238 22.90 -6.87 -29.44
N ASN A 239 23.47 -6.60 -30.62
CA ASN A 239 24.12 -5.33 -30.94
C ASN A 239 23.13 -4.15 -30.94
N GLN A 240 21.91 -4.34 -31.47
CA GLN A 240 20.89 -3.30 -31.44
C GLN A 240 20.45 -2.97 -30.00
N ILE A 241 20.31 -3.99 -29.16
CA ILE A 241 19.95 -3.81 -27.74
C ILE A 241 21.10 -3.14 -26.98
N ILE A 242 22.35 -3.56 -27.19
CA ILE A 242 23.53 -2.89 -26.60
C ILE A 242 23.60 -1.43 -27.06
N GLY A 243 23.41 -1.18 -28.36
CA GLY A 243 23.43 0.17 -28.95
C GLY A 243 22.35 1.08 -28.37
N PHE A 244 21.14 0.53 -28.16
CA PHE A 244 20.04 1.27 -27.52
C PHE A 244 20.26 1.50 -26.02
N PHE A 245 20.75 0.48 -25.30
CA PHE A 245 20.92 0.54 -23.85
C PHE A 245 22.15 1.37 -23.45
N GLY A 246 23.20 1.37 -24.28
CA GLY A 246 24.46 2.10 -24.09
C GLY A 246 25.43 1.44 -23.11
N LYS A 247 25.17 0.20 -22.69
CA LYS A 247 25.96 -0.56 -21.69
C LYS A 247 26.05 -2.04 -22.05
N PRO A 248 27.08 -2.76 -21.60
CA PRO A 248 27.19 -4.19 -21.82
C PRO A 248 26.07 -4.94 -21.09
N ILE A 249 25.48 -5.92 -21.77
CA ILE A 249 24.43 -6.80 -21.24
C ILE A 249 24.93 -8.23 -21.36
N ASN A 250 24.72 -9.02 -20.31
CA ASN A 250 24.94 -10.45 -20.37
C ASN A 250 23.68 -11.15 -20.89
N PHE A 251 23.71 -11.57 -22.15
CA PHE A 251 22.58 -12.25 -22.79
C PHE A 251 22.40 -13.72 -22.37
N ARG A 252 23.39 -14.27 -21.65
CA ARG A 252 23.31 -15.62 -21.07
C ARG A 252 22.57 -15.67 -19.75
N ASP A 253 22.32 -14.52 -19.13
CA ASP A 253 21.49 -14.46 -17.93
C ASP A 253 20.02 -14.72 -18.28
N LYS A 254 19.23 -15.10 -17.27
CA LYS A 254 17.79 -15.27 -17.44
C LYS A 254 17.18 -13.96 -17.91
N THR A 255 16.18 -14.06 -18.76
CA THR A 255 15.52 -12.88 -19.34
C THR A 255 14.99 -11.93 -18.28
N VAL A 256 14.43 -12.45 -17.19
CA VAL A 256 13.98 -11.64 -16.04
C VAL A 256 15.13 -10.88 -15.39
N ASP A 257 16.30 -11.51 -15.22
CA ASP A 257 17.48 -10.89 -14.61
C ASP A 257 18.06 -9.80 -15.51
N THR A 258 18.15 -10.06 -16.82
CA THR A 258 18.58 -9.08 -17.83
C THR A 258 17.64 -7.88 -17.88
N LEU A 259 16.32 -8.09 -17.91
CA LEU A 259 15.33 -7.01 -17.89
C LEU A 259 15.40 -6.22 -16.57
N TYR A 260 15.58 -6.90 -15.44
CA TYR A 260 15.78 -6.24 -14.15
C TYR A 260 17.03 -5.35 -14.15
N PHE A 261 18.15 -5.85 -14.68
CA PHE A 261 19.38 -5.08 -14.81
C PHE A 261 19.19 -3.82 -15.68
N ILE A 262 18.52 -3.95 -16.83
CA ILE A 262 18.22 -2.83 -17.72
C ILE A 262 17.38 -1.76 -17.00
N VAL A 263 16.28 -2.18 -16.37
CA VAL A 263 15.34 -1.28 -15.70
C VAL A 263 15.99 -0.60 -14.48
N SER A 264 16.65 -1.37 -13.62
CA SER A 264 17.31 -0.83 -12.42
C SER A 264 18.41 0.15 -12.76
N THR A 265 19.20 -0.14 -13.81
CA THR A 265 20.26 0.75 -14.29
C THR A 265 19.69 2.06 -14.84
N LYS A 266 18.65 2.00 -15.68
CA LYS A 266 18.01 3.22 -16.23
C LYS A 266 17.35 4.06 -15.15
N MET A 267 16.74 3.43 -14.14
CA MET A 267 16.18 4.14 -13.00
C MET A 267 17.26 4.83 -12.16
N SER A 268 18.39 4.17 -11.92
CA SER A 268 19.52 4.78 -11.23
C SER A 268 20.15 5.93 -12.01
N GLU A 269 20.29 5.79 -13.34
CA GLU A 269 20.75 6.85 -14.24
C GLU A 269 19.80 8.05 -14.19
N ALA A 270 18.49 7.82 -14.33
CA ALA A 270 17.48 8.86 -14.24
C ALA A 270 17.50 9.56 -12.87
N ALA A 271 17.65 8.82 -11.77
CA ALA A 271 17.81 9.39 -10.44
C ALA A 271 19.04 10.31 -10.34
N SER A 272 20.16 9.90 -10.93
CA SER A 272 21.39 10.71 -10.95
C SER A 272 21.29 11.94 -11.86
N GLN A 273 20.60 11.83 -12.99
CA GLN A 273 20.49 12.90 -13.99
C GLN A 273 19.48 13.98 -13.57
N PHE A 274 18.32 13.57 -13.06
CA PHE A 274 17.22 14.49 -12.73
C PHE A 274 17.14 14.84 -11.24
N GLY A 275 17.93 14.17 -10.38
CA GLY A 275 18.05 14.48 -8.95
C GLY A 275 16.69 14.55 -8.25
N ALA A 276 16.41 15.66 -7.57
CA ALA A 276 15.18 15.87 -6.80
C ALA A 276 13.88 15.71 -7.64
N ALA A 277 13.90 16.08 -8.92
CA ALA A 277 12.73 15.96 -9.78
C ALA A 277 12.32 14.49 -10.00
N PHE A 278 13.29 13.59 -10.16
CA PHE A 278 13.02 12.16 -10.27
C PHE A 278 12.31 11.63 -9.02
N TYR A 279 12.86 11.92 -7.83
CA TYR A 279 12.27 11.47 -6.57
C TYR A 279 10.85 11.99 -6.36
N LEU A 280 10.59 13.25 -6.73
CA LEU A 280 9.26 13.86 -6.61
C LEU A 280 8.25 13.20 -7.57
N ILE A 281 8.64 12.97 -8.83
CA ILE A 281 7.78 12.30 -9.80
C ILE A 281 7.50 10.85 -9.35
N SER A 282 8.52 10.11 -8.91
CA SER A 282 8.36 8.74 -8.40
C SER A 282 7.47 8.70 -7.15
N LEU A 283 7.59 9.67 -6.24
CA LEU A 283 6.73 9.80 -5.07
C LEU A 283 5.25 9.96 -5.48
N ILE A 284 4.97 10.88 -6.40
CA ILE A 284 3.61 11.12 -6.92
C ILE A 284 3.09 9.87 -7.63
N PHE A 285 3.92 9.23 -8.44
CA PHE A 285 3.56 8.02 -9.17
C PHE A 285 3.17 6.88 -8.22
N ILE A 286 4.00 6.58 -7.22
CA ILE A 286 3.72 5.56 -6.22
C ILE A 286 2.46 5.92 -5.42
N PHE A 287 2.31 7.20 -5.03
CA PHE A 287 1.11 7.66 -4.34
C PHE A 287 -0.15 7.39 -5.16
N ILE A 288 -0.16 7.72 -6.46
CA ILE A 288 -1.31 7.48 -7.34
C ILE A 288 -1.58 5.98 -7.49
N LEU A 289 -0.54 5.15 -7.65
CA LEU A 289 -0.70 3.70 -7.74
C LEU A 289 -1.35 3.13 -6.48
N VAL A 290 -0.82 3.45 -5.31
CA VAL A 290 -1.35 2.97 -4.03
C VAL A 290 -2.76 3.54 -3.78
N LYS A 291 -2.99 4.81 -4.10
CA LYS A 291 -4.31 5.44 -3.96
C LYS A 291 -5.34 4.86 -4.92
N GLY A 292 -4.94 4.48 -6.13
CA GLY A 292 -5.79 3.88 -7.14
C GLY A 292 -6.36 2.52 -6.72
N VAL A 293 -5.59 1.73 -5.97
CA VAL A 293 -6.06 0.44 -5.42
C VAL A 293 -6.79 0.56 -4.09
N ALA A 294 -6.77 1.72 -3.43
CA ALA A 294 -7.41 1.93 -2.12
C ALA A 294 -8.91 1.55 -2.06
N PRO A 295 -9.75 1.79 -3.09
CA PRO A 295 -11.14 1.34 -3.09
C PRO A 295 -11.33 -0.17 -2.90
N ILE A 296 -10.42 -0.97 -3.43
CA ILE A 296 -10.43 -2.43 -3.31
C ILE A 296 -10.20 -2.84 -1.84
N VAL A 297 -9.43 -2.05 -1.09
CA VAL A 297 -9.11 -2.32 0.32
C VAL A 297 -10.21 -1.82 1.25
N TYR A 298 -10.64 -0.55 1.11
CA TYR A 298 -11.52 0.02 2.14
C TYR A 298 -12.95 -0.52 2.09
N TRP A 299 -13.46 -0.95 0.93
CA TRP A 299 -14.83 -1.48 0.85
C TRP A 299 -15.02 -2.75 1.71
N PRO A 300 -14.17 -3.79 1.56
CA PRO A 300 -14.18 -4.95 2.45
C PRO A 300 -13.98 -4.58 3.93
N VAL A 301 -13.07 -3.65 4.23
CA VAL A 301 -12.81 -3.20 5.61
C VAL A 301 -14.06 -2.61 6.26
N ILE A 302 -14.84 -1.80 5.53
CA ILE A 302 -16.10 -1.24 6.07
C ILE A 302 -17.12 -2.36 6.33
N ILE A 303 -17.24 -3.32 5.41
CA ILE A 303 -18.20 -4.44 5.55
C ILE A 303 -17.82 -5.31 6.75
N ILE A 304 -16.57 -5.77 6.81
CA ILE A 304 -16.07 -6.62 7.90
C ILE A 304 -16.11 -5.85 9.23
N GLY A 305 -15.69 -4.58 9.22
CA GLY A 305 -15.74 -3.71 10.39
C GLY A 305 -17.16 -3.53 10.93
N PHE A 306 -18.17 -3.48 10.05
CA PHE A 306 -19.56 -3.42 10.46
C PHE A 306 -20.00 -4.68 11.21
N PHE A 307 -19.64 -5.87 10.72
CA PHE A 307 -19.95 -7.12 11.42
C PHE A 307 -19.25 -7.19 12.78
N ILE A 308 -17.97 -6.80 12.86
CA ILE A 308 -17.24 -6.76 14.14
C ILE A 308 -17.90 -5.75 15.10
N TYR A 309 -18.29 -4.58 14.60
CA TYR A 309 -19.00 -3.57 15.40
C TYR A 309 -20.33 -4.12 15.95
N GLN A 310 -21.13 -4.82 15.15
CA GLN A 310 -22.37 -5.45 15.60
C GLN A 310 -22.11 -6.54 16.66
N LEU A 311 -21.05 -7.34 16.50
CA LEU A 311 -20.66 -8.33 17.52
C LEU A 311 -20.27 -7.66 18.83
N LEU A 312 -19.49 -6.57 18.78
CA LEU A 312 -19.10 -5.82 19.98
C LEU A 312 -20.32 -5.24 20.72
N LEU A 313 -21.36 -4.80 19.99
CA LEU A 313 -22.63 -4.40 20.59
C LEU A 313 -23.36 -5.60 21.21
N ALA A 314 -23.42 -6.73 20.51
CA ALA A 314 -24.10 -7.94 20.98
C ALA A 314 -23.48 -8.53 22.26
N PHE A 315 -22.15 -8.47 22.39
CA PHE A 315 -21.43 -8.91 23.59
C PHE A 315 -21.42 -7.87 24.73
N GLY A 316 -22.08 -6.71 24.55
CA GLY A 316 -22.11 -5.66 25.57
C GLY A 316 -20.78 -4.93 25.76
N PHE A 317 -19.84 -5.06 24.81
CA PHE A 317 -18.58 -4.31 24.85
C PHE A 317 -18.83 -2.81 24.67
N ALA A 318 -19.75 -2.45 23.76
CA ALA A 318 -20.25 -1.10 23.52
C ALA A 318 -21.78 -1.06 23.62
N THR A 319 -22.34 0.08 24.02
CA THR A 319 -23.79 0.28 24.09
C THR A 319 -24.15 1.58 23.41
N VAL A 320 -25.14 1.56 22.52
CA VAL A 320 -25.61 2.78 21.85
C VAL A 320 -26.65 3.45 22.73
N LEU A 321 -26.30 4.59 23.32
CA LEU A 321 -27.20 5.42 24.10
C LEU A 321 -27.68 6.61 23.27
N LEU A 322 -28.96 6.97 23.41
CA LEU A 322 -29.52 8.17 22.80
C LEU A 322 -29.16 9.38 23.68
N GLU A 323 -28.33 10.27 23.18
CA GLU A 323 -28.06 11.57 23.81
C GLU A 323 -29.16 12.55 23.39
N MET A 324 -30.07 12.93 24.29
CA MET A 324 -30.98 14.05 24.05
C MET A 324 -30.19 15.36 24.11
N ARG A 325 -29.88 15.95 22.95
CA ARG A 325 -29.26 17.28 22.85
C ARG A 325 -30.31 18.34 22.49
N SER A 326 -30.63 19.24 23.42
CA SER A 326 -31.15 20.57 23.06
C SER A 326 -30.02 21.37 22.42
N LYS A 327 -30.13 21.67 21.13
CA LYS A 327 -29.14 22.49 20.41
C LYS A 327 -29.65 23.92 20.36
N GLU A 328 -29.02 24.81 21.12
CA GLU A 328 -29.23 26.25 20.97
C GLU A 328 -28.58 26.74 19.68
N VAL A 329 -29.28 27.63 18.98
CA VAL A 329 -28.84 28.28 17.74
C VAL A 329 -28.70 29.76 18.03
N VAL A 330 -27.55 30.34 17.68
CA VAL A 330 -27.33 31.77 17.75
C VAL A 330 -28.13 32.43 16.63
N VAL A 331 -29.17 33.17 16.99
CA VAL A 331 -29.85 34.10 16.10
C VAL A 331 -29.14 35.44 16.27
N LEU A 332 -28.52 35.91 15.19
CA LEU A 332 -28.04 37.28 15.11
C LEU A 332 -29.26 38.15 14.76
N ASN A 333 -29.55 39.12 15.61
CA ASN A 333 -30.54 40.16 15.30
C ASN A 333 -29.89 41.29 14.50
#